data_AF-A0A3D0H716-F1
#
_entry.id   AF-A0A3D0H716-F1
#
_cell.length_a   1.000
_cell.length_b   1.000
_cell.length_c   1.000
_cell.angle_alpha   90.00
_cell.angle_beta   90.00
_cell.angle_gamma   90.00
#
_symmetry.space_group_name_H-M   'P 1'
#
loop_
_entity.id
_entity.type
_entity.pdbx_description
1 polymer ?
#
loop_
_entity_poly.entity_id
_entity_poly.type
_entity_poly.pdbx_seq_one_letter_code
_entity_poly.pdbx_strand_id
1 'polypeptide(L)'
;MPGIRLFSGNRLEVLIDELAEIFRKPLRSPLHKEIVVVQSKGMERWVSMGLARHLGICANTGFPFPNALLDEMCSRVLGNLPPSSPFDPTILVWKILRVLPECIQEPPFEPLRNYLQGDQLELKLFQLAQRIANLFDQYLVFRPDMVLAWDRGEDRGGGWQPLLWRALTRDCQVPHRAKLHQTFVERLQRGRLDIASLPERIAVFGIASLPPFHLKVLSALADHIDVNLFLMNPCQEYWADIRSKRETGRILARVSSGSGAHPEALHLETGNSLLAGLGALGRDFFQLVHEVVAENRDLFVEPGEETLLACLQTDILHLVERTRAERRPIPPDDRSLMVQSCHSPMREVEVLYDQLLALFEADPELAPRDILVMTPDINAYAPYIHAVFAAPEDPRLRIPYSIADRSLRREGHIGEALLAILGLPDSRLEVSHLLNVLEMSPIRRRLALT
;
A
#
# COMPACT_ATOMS: atom_id res chain seq x y z
N MET A 1 -4.75 -27.23 -13.18
CA MET A 1 -3.70 -27.74 -12.29
C MET A 1 -3.82 -26.96 -10.98
N PRO A 2 -3.52 -27.55 -9.81
CA PRO A 2 -3.47 -26.78 -8.57
C PRO A 2 -2.40 -25.69 -8.68
N GLY A 3 -2.69 -24.49 -8.16
CA GLY A 3 -1.81 -23.33 -8.23
C GLY A 3 -2.52 -22.04 -8.66
N ILE A 4 -1.84 -20.90 -8.47
CA ILE A 4 -2.43 -19.58 -8.71
C ILE A 4 -2.64 -19.37 -10.22
N ARG A 5 -3.84 -18.90 -10.60
CA ARG A 5 -4.13 -18.39 -11.95
C ARG A 5 -3.80 -16.90 -11.99
N LEU A 6 -2.83 -16.53 -12.82
CA LEU A 6 -2.42 -15.15 -13.05
C LEU A 6 -3.13 -14.57 -14.28
N PHE A 7 -3.69 -13.38 -14.11
CA PHE A 7 -4.21 -12.54 -15.18
C PHE A 7 -3.38 -11.27 -15.20
N SER A 8 -2.53 -11.13 -16.22
CA SER A 8 -1.57 -10.04 -16.34
C SER A 8 -1.99 -9.08 -17.45
N GLY A 9 -2.08 -7.78 -17.18
CA GLY A 9 -2.45 -6.80 -18.20
C GLY A 9 -2.05 -5.37 -17.83
N ASN A 10 -1.95 -4.51 -18.84
CA ASN A 10 -1.52 -3.11 -18.69
C ASN A 10 -2.68 -2.12 -18.44
N ARG A 11 -3.93 -2.60 -18.40
CA ARG A 11 -5.13 -1.81 -18.13
C ARG A 11 -6.02 -2.50 -17.10
N LEU A 12 -6.36 -1.78 -16.02
CA LEU A 12 -7.24 -2.33 -14.98
C LEU A 12 -8.63 -2.62 -15.52
N GLU A 13 -9.09 -1.86 -16.52
CA GLU A 13 -10.37 -2.01 -17.20
C GLU A 13 -10.52 -3.41 -17.81
N VAL A 14 -9.46 -3.94 -18.43
CA VAL A 14 -9.49 -5.30 -19.01
C VAL A 14 -9.46 -6.36 -17.92
N LEU A 15 -8.72 -6.12 -16.84
CA LEU A 15 -8.65 -7.05 -15.71
C LEU A 15 -10.00 -7.15 -14.97
N ILE A 16 -10.74 -6.05 -14.82
CA ILE A 16 -12.06 -6.07 -14.18
C ILE A 16 -13.11 -6.74 -15.06
N ASP A 17 -13.01 -6.61 -16.38
CA ASP A 17 -13.85 -7.33 -17.34
C ASP A 17 -13.68 -8.84 -17.15
N GLU A 18 -12.43 -9.30 -17.08
CA GLU A 18 -12.12 -10.73 -16.88
C GLU A 18 -12.58 -11.21 -15.49
N LEU A 19 -12.41 -10.41 -14.44
CA LEU A 19 -12.95 -10.74 -13.12
C LEU A 19 -14.48 -10.88 -13.16
N ALA A 20 -15.17 -9.99 -13.88
CA ALA A 20 -16.62 -10.07 -14.05
C ALA A 20 -17.03 -11.34 -14.80
N GLU A 21 -16.31 -11.74 -15.86
CA GLU A 21 -16.56 -13.00 -16.57
C GLU A 21 -16.40 -14.22 -15.64
N ILE A 22 -15.38 -14.25 -14.78
CA ILE A 22 -15.24 -15.31 -13.76
C ILE A 22 -16.47 -15.31 -12.83
N PHE A 23 -16.94 -14.12 -12.44
CA PHE A 23 -18.06 -13.97 -11.50
C PHE A 23 -19.43 -14.30 -12.11
N ARG A 24 -19.56 -14.35 -13.45
CA ARG A 24 -20.77 -14.86 -14.11
C ARG A 24 -21.07 -16.32 -13.78
N LYS A 25 -20.04 -17.12 -13.47
CA LYS A 25 -20.23 -18.45 -12.91
C LYS A 25 -20.58 -18.30 -11.42
N PRO A 26 -21.79 -18.64 -10.97
CA PRO A 26 -22.20 -18.46 -9.59
C PRO A 26 -21.47 -19.43 -8.65
N LEU A 27 -21.35 -19.02 -7.37
CA LEU A 27 -20.95 -19.92 -6.27
C LEU A 27 -22.00 -21.01 -6.04
N ARG A 28 -21.66 -22.04 -5.27
CA ARG A 28 -22.61 -23.13 -4.93
C ARG A 28 -23.82 -22.65 -4.14
N SER A 29 -23.68 -21.58 -3.36
CA SER A 29 -24.76 -21.00 -2.55
C SER A 29 -24.86 -19.48 -2.76
N PRO A 30 -26.08 -18.93 -2.91
CA PRO A 30 -26.27 -17.47 -3.05
C PRO A 30 -25.94 -16.70 -1.76
N LEU A 31 -25.80 -17.37 -0.62
CA LEU A 31 -25.43 -16.75 0.65
C LEU A 31 -23.91 -16.69 0.85
N HIS A 32 -23.13 -17.43 0.06
CA HIS A 32 -21.69 -17.34 0.10
C HIS A 32 -21.22 -16.00 -0.48
N LYS A 33 -20.20 -15.43 0.16
CA LYS A 33 -19.61 -14.17 -0.27
C LYS A 33 -18.57 -14.42 -1.34
N GLU A 34 -18.57 -13.59 -2.38
CA GLU A 34 -17.39 -13.41 -3.22
C GLU A 34 -16.29 -12.73 -2.41
N ILE A 35 -15.02 -13.07 -2.67
CA ILE A 35 -13.89 -12.48 -1.96
C ILE A 35 -12.94 -11.85 -2.97
N VAL A 36 -12.78 -10.53 -2.89
CA VAL A 36 -11.82 -9.77 -3.69
C VAL A 36 -10.85 -9.02 -2.78
N VAL A 37 -9.62 -9.50 -2.69
CA VAL A 37 -8.56 -8.88 -1.90
C VAL A 37 -8.07 -7.62 -2.59
N VAL A 38 -8.08 -6.51 -1.87
CA VAL A 38 -7.64 -5.19 -2.34
C VAL A 38 -6.72 -4.53 -1.32
N GLN A 39 -5.96 -3.51 -1.73
CA GLN A 39 -5.04 -2.78 -0.84
C GLN A 39 -5.50 -1.40 -0.40
N SER A 40 -6.63 -0.91 -0.91
CA SER A 40 -7.17 0.39 -0.53
C SER A 40 -8.68 0.43 -0.64
N LYS A 41 -9.30 1.36 0.10
CA LYS A 41 -10.74 1.65 -0.02
C LYS A 41 -11.10 2.24 -1.38
N GLY A 42 -10.17 2.94 -2.02
CA GLY A 42 -10.34 3.42 -3.40
C GLY A 42 -10.48 2.25 -4.38
N MET A 43 -9.62 1.24 -4.26
CA MET A 43 -9.68 0.04 -5.09
C MET A 43 -10.95 -0.79 -4.81
N GLU A 44 -11.34 -0.95 -3.55
CA GLU A 44 -12.64 -1.57 -3.18
C GLU A 44 -13.80 -0.91 -3.93
N ARG A 45 -13.88 0.43 -3.87
CA ARG A 45 -14.94 1.18 -4.54
C ARG A 45 -14.88 1.03 -6.07
N TRP A 46 -13.68 1.14 -6.65
CA TRP A 46 -13.47 1.02 -8.09
C TRP A 46 -13.88 -0.37 -8.60
N VAL A 47 -13.42 -1.44 -7.94
CA VAL A 47 -13.78 -2.83 -8.29
C VAL A 47 -15.28 -3.07 -8.10
N SER A 48 -15.86 -2.62 -6.98
CA SER A 48 -17.29 -2.77 -6.72
C SER A 48 -18.15 -2.09 -7.79
N MET A 49 -17.76 -0.88 -8.22
CA MET A 49 -18.45 -0.16 -9.30
C MET A 49 -18.21 -0.81 -10.66
N GLY A 50 -16.98 -1.29 -10.93
CA GLY A 50 -16.65 -2.08 -12.11
C GLY A 50 -17.54 -3.31 -12.23
N LEU A 51 -17.53 -4.19 -11.23
CA LEU A 51 -18.38 -5.37 -11.19
C LEU A 51 -19.86 -5.04 -11.36
N ALA A 52 -20.36 -3.98 -10.70
CA ALA A 52 -21.75 -3.56 -10.85
C ALA A 52 -22.09 -3.11 -12.28
N ARG A 53 -21.16 -2.47 -13.00
CA ARG A 53 -21.38 -2.10 -14.42
C ARG A 53 -21.48 -3.33 -15.32
N HIS A 54 -20.64 -4.36 -15.11
CA HIS A 54 -20.63 -5.56 -15.97
C HIS A 54 -21.70 -6.60 -15.61
N LEU A 55 -22.03 -6.72 -14.33
CA LEU A 55 -22.97 -7.73 -13.80
C LEU A 55 -24.35 -7.15 -13.48
N GLY A 56 -24.53 -5.83 -13.59
CA GLY A 56 -25.75 -5.09 -13.20
C GLY A 56 -25.84 -4.78 -11.70
N ILE A 57 -25.18 -5.57 -10.85
CA ILE A 57 -25.12 -5.36 -9.39
C ILE A 57 -23.85 -5.96 -8.81
N CYS A 58 -23.28 -5.32 -7.79
CA CYS A 58 -22.25 -5.90 -6.92
C CYS A 58 -22.81 -5.97 -5.49
N ALA A 59 -23.11 -7.18 -5.01
CA ALA A 59 -23.69 -7.42 -3.69
C ALA A 59 -23.10 -8.69 -3.07
N ASN A 60 -23.08 -8.75 -1.74
CA ASN A 60 -22.50 -9.87 -0.98
C ASN A 60 -21.01 -10.15 -1.31
N THR A 61 -20.25 -9.15 -1.75
CA THR A 61 -18.80 -9.25 -1.99
C THR A 61 -18.02 -8.72 -0.80
N GLY A 62 -17.09 -9.50 -0.28
CA GLY A 62 -16.12 -9.08 0.73
C GLY A 62 -14.86 -8.52 0.09
N PHE A 63 -14.39 -7.38 0.60
CA PHE A 63 -13.16 -6.72 0.15
C PHE A 63 -12.09 -6.67 1.27
N PRO A 64 -11.61 -7.83 1.77
CA PRO A 64 -10.61 -7.84 2.82
C PRO A 64 -9.27 -7.31 2.31
N PHE A 65 -8.50 -6.67 3.19
CA PHE A 65 -7.10 -6.39 2.93
C PHE A 65 -6.27 -7.66 3.10
N PRO A 66 -5.04 -7.76 2.53
CA PRO A 66 -4.27 -8.99 2.53
C PRO A 66 -4.06 -9.61 3.93
N ASN A 67 -3.72 -8.80 4.94
CA ASN A 67 -3.57 -9.29 6.31
C ASN A 67 -4.90 -9.78 6.91
N ALA A 68 -6.00 -9.07 6.66
CA ALA A 68 -7.31 -9.46 7.17
C ALA A 68 -7.78 -10.79 6.55
N LEU A 69 -7.54 -11.00 5.26
CA LEU A 69 -7.81 -12.29 4.61
C LEU A 69 -7.01 -13.41 5.28
N LEU A 70 -5.71 -13.21 5.48
CA LEU A 70 -4.83 -14.21 6.09
C LEU A 70 -5.27 -14.54 7.53
N ASP A 71 -5.56 -13.54 8.34
CA ASP A 71 -6.04 -13.72 9.71
C ASP A 71 -7.39 -14.47 9.74
N GLU A 72 -8.29 -14.18 8.79
CA GLU A 72 -9.56 -14.89 8.63
C GLU A 72 -9.34 -16.35 8.23
N MET A 73 -8.50 -16.62 7.21
CA MET A 73 -8.19 -17.97 6.77
C MET A 73 -7.50 -18.78 7.89
N CYS A 74 -6.56 -18.16 8.61
CA CYS A 74 -5.92 -18.77 9.77
C CYS A 74 -6.93 -19.10 10.86
N SER A 75 -7.88 -18.21 11.16
CA SER A 75 -8.91 -18.44 12.17
C SER A 75 -9.82 -19.62 11.80
N ARG A 76 -10.20 -19.75 10.53
CA ARG A 76 -11.03 -20.86 10.04
C ARG A 76 -10.31 -22.21 10.13
N VAL A 77 -9.02 -22.25 9.81
CA VAL A 77 -8.22 -23.49 9.75
C VAL A 77 -7.62 -23.89 11.09
N LEU A 78 -7.15 -22.92 11.88
CA LEU A 78 -6.50 -23.19 13.16
C LEU A 78 -7.50 -23.35 14.30
N GLY A 79 -8.64 -22.64 14.23
CA GLY A 79 -9.66 -22.56 15.26
C GLY A 79 -9.20 -21.77 16.50
N ASN A 80 -10.16 -21.24 17.27
CA ASN A 80 -9.94 -20.68 18.62
C ASN A 80 -8.88 -19.55 18.73
N LEU A 81 -8.73 -18.69 17.73
CA LEU A 81 -7.90 -17.49 17.86
C LEU A 81 -8.67 -16.35 18.56
N PRO A 82 -8.03 -15.57 19.44
CA PRO A 82 -8.67 -14.41 20.05
C PRO A 82 -8.98 -13.33 18.99
N PRO A 83 -10.00 -12.47 19.22
CA PRO A 83 -10.36 -11.42 18.28
C PRO A 83 -9.26 -10.39 18.05
N SER A 84 -8.37 -10.19 19.04
CA SER A 84 -7.20 -9.31 18.95
C SER A 84 -5.93 -10.08 19.29
N SER A 85 -4.93 -10.00 18.40
CA SER A 85 -3.62 -10.60 18.65
C SER A 85 -2.91 -9.87 19.78
N PRO A 86 -2.33 -10.59 20.77
CA PRO A 86 -1.48 -9.97 21.79
C PRO A 86 -0.19 -9.33 21.23
N PHE A 87 0.05 -9.50 19.93
CA PHE A 87 1.17 -8.95 19.16
C PHE A 87 0.73 -7.82 18.23
N ASP A 88 -0.52 -7.35 18.32
CA ASP A 88 -0.93 -6.12 17.64
C ASP A 88 -0.01 -4.96 18.09
N PRO A 89 0.47 -4.10 17.17
CA PRO A 89 1.38 -3.02 17.52
C PRO A 89 0.87 -2.14 18.66
N THR A 90 -0.43 -1.83 18.69
CA THR A 90 -1.02 -0.97 19.72
C THR A 90 -0.98 -1.62 21.11
N ILE A 91 -1.13 -2.95 21.18
CA ILE A 91 -1.05 -3.73 22.42
C ILE A 91 0.42 -3.94 22.82
N LEU A 92 1.29 -4.22 21.84
CA LEU A 92 2.72 -4.41 22.07
C LEU A 92 3.38 -3.20 22.72
N VAL A 93 2.97 -1.97 22.36
CA VAL A 93 3.45 -0.74 23.01
C VAL A 93 3.31 -0.83 24.53
N TRP A 94 2.11 -1.17 25.02
CA TRP A 94 1.86 -1.27 26.46
C TRP A 94 2.62 -2.41 27.12
N LYS A 95 2.78 -3.54 26.43
CA LYS A 95 3.61 -4.63 26.93
C LYS A 95 5.08 -4.24 27.05
N ILE A 96 5.61 -3.52 26.06
CA ILE A 96 6.99 -3.03 26.06
C ILE A 96 7.18 -2.00 27.17
N LEU A 97 6.23 -1.09 27.39
CA LEU A 97 6.28 -0.14 28.52
C LEU A 97 6.40 -0.85 29.88
N ARG A 98 5.73 -1.99 30.03
CA ARG A 98 5.81 -2.82 31.25
C ARG A 98 7.12 -3.59 31.36
N VAL A 99 7.52 -4.27 30.28
CA VAL A 99 8.62 -5.26 30.30
C VAL A 99 10.00 -4.62 30.14
N LEU A 100 10.13 -3.57 29.32
CA LEU A 100 11.42 -2.95 29.04
C LEU A 100 12.16 -2.46 30.30
N PRO A 101 11.50 -1.82 31.30
CA PRO A 101 12.15 -1.43 32.55
C PRO A 101 12.74 -2.60 33.35
N GLU A 102 12.17 -3.80 33.23
CA GLU A 102 12.64 -4.98 33.96
C GLU A 102 13.95 -5.54 33.38
N CYS A 103 14.15 -5.43 32.06
CA CYS A 103 15.34 -5.96 31.36
C CYS A 103 16.39 -4.88 31.01
N ILE A 104 16.11 -3.58 31.22
CA ILE A 104 16.99 -2.47 30.81
C ILE A 104 18.38 -2.49 31.46
N GLN A 105 18.53 -3.20 32.58
CA GLN A 105 19.79 -3.32 33.31
C GLN A 105 20.74 -4.37 32.70
N GLU A 106 20.24 -5.25 31.82
CA GLU A 106 21.08 -6.25 31.17
C GLU A 106 22.11 -5.60 30.22
N PRO A 107 23.33 -6.16 30.06
CA PRO A 107 24.38 -5.56 29.24
C PRO A 107 23.95 -5.23 27.79
N PRO A 108 23.21 -6.10 27.06
CA PRO A 108 22.79 -5.81 25.69
C PRO A 108 21.86 -4.59 25.53
N PHE A 109 21.22 -4.15 26.62
CA PHE A 109 20.28 -3.02 26.63
C PHE A 109 20.97 -1.67 26.90
N GLU A 110 22.30 -1.63 27.03
CA GLU A 110 23.07 -0.40 27.28
C GLU A 110 22.68 0.79 26.38
N PRO A 111 22.51 0.64 25.04
CA PRO A 111 22.12 1.78 24.19
C PRO A 111 20.76 2.36 24.57
N LEU A 112 19.80 1.50 24.94
CA LEU A 112 18.47 1.93 25.36
C LEU A 112 18.52 2.56 26.75
N ARG A 113 19.32 1.99 27.67
CA ARG A 113 19.54 2.54 29.01
C ARG A 113 20.11 3.96 28.94
N ASN A 114 21.08 4.20 28.05
CA ASN A 114 21.68 5.52 27.87
C ASN A 114 20.70 6.51 27.24
N TYR A 115 19.86 6.07 26.30
CA TYR A 115 18.82 6.91 25.70
C TYR A 115 17.74 7.34 26.71
N LEU A 116 17.36 6.43 27.61
CA LEU A 116 16.35 6.63 28.66
C LEU A 116 16.89 7.39 29.89
N GLN A 117 17.90 8.26 29.72
CA GLN A 117 18.38 9.16 30.76
C GLN A 117 17.87 10.60 30.55
N GLY A 118 17.85 11.40 31.62
CA GLY A 118 17.46 12.81 31.61
C GLY A 118 15.94 13.03 31.65
N ASP A 119 15.52 14.23 31.25
CA ASP A 119 14.12 14.66 31.34
C ASP A 119 13.21 13.92 30.36
N GLN A 120 11.89 13.99 30.64
CA GLN A 120 10.82 13.41 29.82
C GLN A 120 10.92 11.89 29.63
N LEU A 121 11.37 11.18 30.67
CA LEU A 121 11.57 9.74 30.65
C LEU A 121 10.35 8.97 30.14
N GLU A 122 9.15 9.29 30.63
CA GLU A 122 7.91 8.62 30.26
C GLU A 122 7.58 8.80 28.77
N LEU A 123 7.76 10.02 28.24
CA LEU A 123 7.54 10.31 26.82
C LEU A 123 8.55 9.58 25.94
N LYS A 124 9.85 9.60 26.31
CA LYS A 124 10.91 8.88 25.59
C LYS A 124 10.64 7.37 25.59
N LEU A 125 10.25 6.82 26.74
CA LEU A 125 9.93 5.40 26.88
C LEU A 125 8.72 5.01 26.02
N PHE A 126 7.67 5.83 26.01
CA PHE A 126 6.48 5.61 25.18
C PHE A 126 6.80 5.66 23.69
N GLN A 127 7.54 6.68 23.23
CA GLN A 127 7.95 6.81 21.83
C GLN A 127 8.89 5.67 21.40
N LEU A 128 9.79 5.24 22.28
CA LEU A 128 10.66 4.11 22.04
C LEU A 128 9.83 2.82 21.92
N ALA A 129 8.89 2.59 22.85
CA ALA A 129 8.00 1.43 22.81
C ALA A 129 7.18 1.37 21.51
N GLN A 130 6.69 2.51 21.01
CA GLN A 130 6.04 2.60 19.69
C GLN A 130 6.96 2.19 18.55
N ARG A 131 8.20 2.70 18.52
CA ARG A 131 9.17 2.35 17.47
C ARG A 131 9.52 0.86 17.52
N ILE A 132 9.70 0.30 18.71
CA ILE A 132 10.00 -1.13 18.90
C ILE A 132 8.81 -2.00 18.48
N ALA A 133 7.59 -1.66 18.91
CA ALA A 133 6.38 -2.40 18.54
C ALA A 133 6.18 -2.45 17.03
N ASN A 134 6.32 -1.29 16.35
CA ASN A 134 6.22 -1.19 14.90
C ASN A 134 7.31 -2.01 14.19
N LEU A 135 8.53 -2.02 14.73
CA LEU A 135 9.63 -2.78 14.16
C LEU A 135 9.43 -4.30 14.31
N PHE A 136 8.92 -4.74 15.47
CA PHE A 136 8.59 -6.15 15.70
C PHE A 136 7.43 -6.63 14.83
N ASP A 137 6.41 -5.81 14.61
CA ASP A 137 5.34 -6.10 13.65
C ASP A 137 5.88 -6.25 12.22
N GLN A 138 6.79 -5.37 11.80
CA GLN A 138 7.48 -5.51 10.51
C GLN A 138 8.29 -6.81 10.43
N TYR A 139 9.00 -7.21 11.49
CA TYR A 139 9.75 -8.47 11.49
C TYR A 139 8.86 -9.70 11.35
N LEU A 140 7.68 -9.69 11.97
CA LEU A 140 6.71 -10.78 11.83
C LEU A 140 6.26 -11.00 10.38
N VAL A 141 6.31 -9.95 9.54
CA VAL A 141 5.92 -10.01 8.12
C VAL A 141 7.12 -10.24 7.20
N PHE A 142 8.20 -9.46 7.37
CA PHE A 142 9.32 -9.41 6.43
C PHE A 142 10.51 -10.27 6.82
N ARG A 143 10.64 -10.68 8.09
CA ARG A 143 11.73 -11.52 8.61
C ARG A 143 11.22 -12.62 9.57
N PRO A 144 10.20 -13.40 9.18
CA PRO A 144 9.59 -14.38 10.07
C PRO A 144 10.59 -15.43 10.59
N ASP A 145 11.54 -15.85 9.75
CA ASP A 145 12.55 -16.86 10.12
C ASP A 145 13.47 -16.38 11.27
N MET A 146 13.75 -15.07 11.32
CA MET A 146 14.55 -14.47 12.39
C MET A 146 13.78 -14.51 13.71
N VAL A 147 12.50 -14.13 13.70
CA VAL A 147 11.64 -14.14 14.89
C VAL A 147 11.43 -15.57 15.40
N LEU A 148 11.18 -16.51 14.49
CA LEU A 148 11.06 -17.94 14.84
C LEU A 148 12.37 -18.51 15.42
N ALA A 149 13.53 -17.99 15.02
CA ALA A 149 14.82 -18.34 15.61
C ALA A 149 14.97 -17.76 17.03
N TRP A 150 14.50 -16.53 17.26
CA TRP A 150 14.48 -15.94 18.60
C TRP A 150 13.64 -16.75 19.58
N ASP A 151 12.51 -17.31 19.15
CA ASP A 151 11.68 -18.20 19.97
C ASP A 151 12.41 -19.48 20.41
N ARG A 152 13.37 -19.94 19.59
CA ARG A 152 14.22 -21.11 19.90
C ARG A 152 15.46 -20.75 20.72
N GLY A 153 15.64 -19.46 21.07
CA GLY A 153 16.83 -18.98 21.77
C GLY A 153 18.04 -18.74 20.87
N GLU A 154 17.88 -18.77 19.54
CA GLU A 154 18.95 -18.39 18.61
C GLU A 154 18.97 -16.86 18.45
N ASP A 155 19.98 -16.17 18.99
CA ASP A 155 20.09 -14.71 18.98
C ASP A 155 20.58 -14.13 17.63
N ARG A 156 19.88 -14.48 16.55
CA ARG A 156 20.18 -13.95 15.20
C ARG A 156 20.02 -12.43 15.17
N GLY A 157 21.02 -11.72 14.65
CA GLY A 157 21.06 -10.26 14.65
C GLY A 157 21.66 -9.65 15.93
N GLY A 158 21.77 -10.42 17.01
CA GLY A 158 22.37 -10.01 18.28
C GLY A 158 21.66 -8.85 18.98
N GLY A 159 22.26 -8.35 20.06
CA GLY A 159 21.79 -7.19 20.81
C GLY A 159 20.59 -7.46 21.73
N TRP A 160 19.85 -6.41 22.06
CA TRP A 160 18.72 -6.46 23.01
C TRP A 160 17.42 -7.00 22.41
N GLN A 161 17.25 -6.97 21.09
CA GLN A 161 15.98 -7.29 20.44
C GLN A 161 15.50 -8.73 20.67
N PRO A 162 16.35 -9.78 20.51
CA PRO A 162 15.93 -11.16 20.76
C PRO A 162 15.54 -11.39 22.23
N LEU A 163 16.26 -10.75 23.16
CA LEU A 163 16.01 -10.83 24.60
C LEU A 163 14.68 -10.18 24.97
N LEU A 164 14.43 -8.97 24.46
CA LEU A 164 13.16 -8.28 24.66
C LEU A 164 12.00 -9.06 24.03
N TRP A 165 12.18 -9.61 22.82
CA TRP A 165 11.16 -10.43 22.17
C TRP A 165 10.77 -11.63 23.03
N ARG A 166 11.75 -12.39 23.54
CA ARG A 166 11.49 -13.52 24.44
C ARG A 166 10.84 -13.11 25.75
N ALA A 167 11.18 -11.94 26.29
CA ALA A 167 10.52 -11.40 27.49
C ALA A 167 9.05 -11.06 27.22
N LEU A 168 8.73 -10.51 26.04
CA LEU A 168 7.35 -10.19 25.64
C LEU A 168 6.50 -11.44 25.35
N THR A 169 7.10 -12.51 24.82
CA THR A 169 6.38 -13.74 24.44
C THR A 169 6.17 -14.71 25.59
N ARG A 170 6.95 -14.62 26.69
CA ARG A 170 6.92 -15.56 27.82
C ARG A 170 5.52 -15.83 28.39
N ASP A 171 4.72 -14.79 28.58
CA ASP A 171 3.37 -14.89 29.17
C ASP A 171 2.25 -15.01 28.11
N CYS A 172 2.60 -15.12 26.83
CA CYS A 172 1.61 -15.16 25.75
C CYS A 172 1.19 -16.61 25.48
N GLN A 173 -0.07 -16.94 25.79
CA GLN A 173 -0.66 -18.24 25.48
C GLN A 173 -0.98 -18.43 23.99
N VAL A 174 -1.13 -17.32 23.26
CA VAL A 174 -1.45 -17.33 21.82
C VAL A 174 -0.16 -17.11 21.04
N PRO A 175 0.14 -17.94 20.01
CA PRO A 175 1.32 -17.72 19.18
C PRO A 175 1.26 -16.41 18.40
N HIS A 176 2.42 -15.81 18.13
CA HIS A 176 2.50 -14.65 17.25
C HIS A 176 2.22 -15.02 15.79
N ARG A 177 1.94 -14.00 14.97
CA ARG A 177 1.52 -14.13 13.59
C ARG A 177 2.41 -15.07 12.77
N ALA A 178 3.74 -14.89 12.80
CA ALA A 178 4.67 -15.76 12.06
C ALA A 178 4.57 -17.26 12.42
N LYS A 179 4.29 -17.60 13.69
CA LYS A 179 4.13 -18.99 14.12
C LYS A 179 2.78 -19.57 13.71
N LEU A 180 1.70 -18.79 13.83
CA LEU A 180 0.37 -19.17 13.35
C LEU A 180 0.41 -19.47 11.85
N HIS A 181 1.03 -18.57 11.11
CA HIS A 181 1.28 -18.64 9.69
C HIS A 181 2.06 -19.89 9.25
N GLN A 182 3.18 -20.20 9.92
CA GLN A 182 3.93 -21.44 9.68
C GLN A 182 3.04 -22.67 9.90
N THR A 183 2.31 -22.71 11.02
CA THR A 183 1.41 -23.81 11.38
C THR A 183 0.28 -23.96 10.36
N PHE A 184 -0.24 -22.85 9.84
CA PHE A 184 -1.30 -22.82 8.84
C PHE A 184 -0.86 -23.45 7.53
N VAL A 185 0.30 -23.06 6.99
CA VAL A 185 0.86 -23.65 5.76
C VAL A 185 1.14 -25.14 5.94
N GLU A 186 1.70 -25.55 7.08
CA GLU A 186 1.94 -26.97 7.38
C GLU A 186 0.64 -27.80 7.42
N ARG A 187 -0.47 -27.23 7.93
CA ARG A 187 -1.77 -27.92 7.93
C ARG A 187 -2.37 -28.04 6.53
N LEU A 188 -2.27 -26.99 5.71
CA LEU A 188 -2.67 -27.00 4.30
C LEU A 188 -1.96 -28.10 3.51
N GLN A 189 -0.64 -28.17 3.64
CA GLN A 189 0.18 -29.16 2.92
C GLN A 189 -0.07 -30.59 3.39
N ARG A 190 -0.44 -30.80 4.65
CA ARG A 190 -0.78 -32.13 5.19
C ARG A 190 -2.21 -32.59 4.86
N GLY A 191 -3.02 -31.76 4.19
CA GLY A 191 -4.39 -32.10 3.78
C GLY A 191 -5.38 -32.33 4.93
N ARG A 192 -5.06 -31.88 6.14
CA ARG A 192 -5.91 -32.06 7.34
C ARG A 192 -6.86 -30.87 7.51
N LEU A 193 -7.73 -30.66 6.54
CA LEU A 193 -8.60 -29.48 6.49
C LEU A 193 -10.02 -29.85 6.13
N ASP A 194 -10.97 -29.17 6.78
CA ASP A 194 -12.33 -29.13 6.29
C ASP A 194 -12.41 -28.09 5.17
N ILE A 195 -12.36 -28.55 3.92
CA ILE A 195 -12.44 -27.69 2.72
C ILE A 195 -13.75 -26.90 2.71
N ALA A 196 -14.82 -27.40 3.35
CA ALA A 196 -16.10 -26.68 3.43
C ALA A 196 -16.01 -25.38 4.25
N SER A 197 -14.98 -25.22 5.08
CA SER A 197 -14.72 -23.98 5.82
C SER A 197 -14.07 -22.89 4.96
N LEU A 198 -13.44 -23.25 3.83
CA LEU A 198 -12.75 -22.32 2.95
C LEU A 198 -13.72 -21.69 1.93
N PRO A 199 -13.45 -20.46 1.46
CA PRO A 199 -14.20 -19.90 0.34
C PRO A 199 -13.96 -20.71 -0.94
N GLU A 200 -14.94 -20.75 -1.83
CA GLU A 200 -14.81 -21.48 -3.10
C GLU A 200 -13.77 -20.84 -4.04
N ARG A 201 -13.63 -19.51 -3.99
CA ARG A 201 -12.65 -18.75 -4.76
C ARG A 201 -12.22 -17.47 -4.07
N ILE A 202 -11.01 -17.01 -4.39
CA ILE A 202 -10.43 -15.73 -3.99
C ILE A 202 -9.89 -15.04 -5.24
N ALA A 203 -10.27 -13.77 -5.42
CA ALA A 203 -9.61 -12.89 -6.37
C ALA A 203 -8.69 -11.91 -5.63
N VAL A 204 -7.50 -11.66 -6.15
CA VAL A 204 -6.57 -10.65 -5.65
C VAL A 204 -6.43 -9.58 -6.73
N PHE A 205 -6.82 -8.34 -6.45
CA PHE A 205 -7.01 -7.33 -7.50
C PHE A 205 -6.32 -6.01 -7.19
N GLY A 206 -5.57 -5.49 -8.17
CA GLY A 206 -4.99 -4.15 -8.10
C GLY A 206 -3.93 -3.99 -7.01
N ILE A 207 -3.19 -5.06 -6.72
CA ILE A 207 -2.13 -5.07 -5.73
C ILE A 207 -0.77 -5.01 -6.43
N ALA A 208 0.01 -3.97 -6.14
CA ALA A 208 1.33 -3.76 -6.74
C ALA A 208 2.47 -4.48 -5.99
N SER A 209 2.23 -4.95 -4.76
CA SER A 209 3.20 -5.73 -3.99
C SER A 209 2.51 -6.53 -2.88
N LEU A 210 2.90 -7.79 -2.72
CA LEU A 210 2.59 -8.60 -1.55
C LEU A 210 3.89 -9.11 -0.91
N PRO A 211 3.94 -9.22 0.42
CA PRO A 211 5.04 -9.90 1.07
C PRO A 211 5.18 -11.35 0.56
N PRO A 212 6.40 -11.90 0.44
CA PRO A 212 6.62 -13.28 -0.02
C PRO A 212 5.80 -14.31 0.74
N PHE A 213 5.58 -14.07 2.04
CA PHE A 213 4.77 -14.93 2.88
C PHE A 213 3.30 -15.00 2.42
N HIS A 214 2.69 -13.87 2.05
CA HIS A 214 1.30 -13.84 1.56
C HIS A 214 1.16 -14.66 0.28
N LEU A 215 2.13 -14.55 -0.64
CA LEU A 215 2.15 -15.37 -1.86
C LEU A 215 2.28 -16.87 -1.55
N LYS A 216 3.11 -17.26 -0.57
CA LYS A 216 3.21 -18.66 -0.12
C LYS A 216 1.88 -19.19 0.42
N VAL A 217 1.15 -18.38 1.19
CA VAL A 217 -0.19 -18.74 1.69
C VAL A 217 -1.19 -18.86 0.55
N LEU A 218 -1.24 -17.89 -0.36
CA LEU A 218 -2.13 -17.93 -1.52
C LEU A 218 -1.84 -19.14 -2.41
N SER A 219 -0.56 -19.47 -2.60
CA SER A 219 -0.13 -20.65 -3.34
C SER A 219 -0.58 -21.94 -2.66
N ALA A 220 -0.39 -22.06 -1.34
CA ALA A 220 -0.87 -23.22 -0.58
C ALA A 220 -2.41 -23.33 -0.54
N LEU A 221 -3.13 -22.21 -0.61
CA LEU A 221 -4.61 -22.19 -0.75
C LEU A 221 -5.04 -22.60 -2.16
N ALA A 222 -4.27 -22.24 -3.19
CA ALA A 222 -4.58 -22.55 -4.59
C ALA A 222 -4.54 -24.05 -4.92
N ASP A 223 -4.00 -24.87 -4.02
CA ASP A 223 -4.09 -26.33 -4.08
C ASP A 223 -5.49 -26.86 -3.75
N HIS A 224 -6.32 -26.06 -3.05
CA HIS A 224 -7.63 -26.47 -2.52
C HIS A 224 -8.80 -25.65 -3.07
N ILE A 225 -8.56 -24.39 -3.44
CA ILE A 225 -9.59 -23.43 -3.89
C ILE A 225 -9.10 -22.63 -5.11
N ASP A 226 -10.03 -21.99 -5.81
CA ASP A 226 -9.69 -21.15 -6.96
C ASP A 226 -9.04 -19.83 -6.50
N VAL A 227 -7.75 -19.64 -6.78
CA VAL A 227 -7.04 -18.37 -6.48
C VAL A 227 -6.68 -17.67 -7.78
N ASN A 228 -7.28 -16.50 -8.01
CA ASN A 228 -7.08 -15.67 -9.18
C ASN A 228 -6.31 -14.40 -8.81
N LEU A 229 -5.15 -14.17 -9.40
CA LEU A 229 -4.35 -12.97 -9.19
C LEU A 229 -4.43 -12.07 -10.42
N PHE A 230 -4.99 -10.87 -10.27
CA PHE A 230 -5.10 -9.85 -11.31
C PHE A 230 -3.99 -8.82 -11.11
N LEU A 231 -2.95 -8.95 -11.92
CA LEU A 231 -1.74 -8.16 -11.86
C LEU A 231 -1.77 -7.06 -12.92
N MET A 232 -1.75 -5.80 -12.47
CA MET A 232 -1.47 -4.67 -13.35
C MET A 232 0.02 -4.69 -13.69
N ASN A 233 0.35 -5.10 -14.91
CA ASN A 233 1.71 -5.24 -15.39
C ASN A 233 1.97 -4.23 -16.53
N PRO A 234 2.92 -3.30 -16.38
CA PRO A 234 3.18 -2.28 -17.39
C PRO A 234 3.89 -2.82 -18.64
N CYS A 235 4.46 -4.03 -18.57
CA CYS A 235 5.31 -4.61 -19.60
C CYS A 235 4.84 -6.03 -19.93
N GLN A 236 4.75 -6.38 -21.22
CA GLN A 236 4.40 -7.74 -21.63
C GLN A 236 5.59 -8.69 -21.61
N GLU A 237 6.80 -8.14 -21.77
CA GLU A 237 8.04 -8.90 -21.73
C GLU A 237 8.46 -9.21 -20.28
N TYR A 238 9.31 -10.21 -20.10
CA TYR A 238 9.87 -10.49 -18.78
C TYR A 238 10.87 -9.40 -18.36
N TRP A 239 10.63 -8.73 -17.23
CA TRP A 239 11.39 -7.54 -16.83
C TRP A 239 11.98 -7.58 -15.40
N ALA A 240 11.95 -8.76 -14.76
CA ALA A 240 12.46 -8.93 -13.39
C ALA A 240 13.97 -8.64 -13.25
N ASP A 241 14.74 -8.84 -14.33
CA ASP A 241 16.21 -8.72 -14.31
C ASP A 241 16.73 -7.35 -14.74
N ILE A 242 15.83 -6.46 -15.14
CA ILE A 242 16.22 -5.12 -15.60
C ILE A 242 16.73 -4.30 -14.42
N ARG A 243 17.85 -3.62 -14.62
CA ARG A 243 18.49 -2.76 -13.61
C ARG A 243 18.68 -1.35 -14.15
N SER A 244 18.58 -0.36 -13.27
CA SER A 244 18.86 1.03 -13.64
C SER A 244 20.36 1.24 -13.88
N LYS A 245 20.74 2.19 -14.74
CA LYS A 245 22.15 2.55 -14.98
C LYS A 245 22.92 2.88 -13.68
N ARG A 246 22.25 3.50 -12.71
CA ARG A 246 22.81 3.81 -11.38
C ARG A 246 23.05 2.55 -10.54
N GLU A 247 22.13 1.59 -10.58
CA GLU A 247 22.22 0.32 -9.87
C GLU A 247 23.32 -0.57 -10.46
N THR A 248 23.37 -0.70 -11.78
CA THR A 248 24.46 -1.35 -12.51
C THR A 248 25.81 -0.72 -12.16
N GLY A 249 25.91 0.61 -12.14
CA GLY A 249 27.15 1.31 -11.74
C GLY A 249 27.58 1.01 -10.30
N ARG A 250 26.63 0.89 -9.35
CA ARG A 250 26.93 0.51 -7.95
C ARG A 250 27.37 -0.96 -7.83
N ILE A 251 26.73 -1.87 -8.57
CA ILE A 251 27.09 -3.29 -8.57
C ILE A 251 28.50 -3.45 -9.14
N LEU A 252 28.80 -2.82 -10.28
CA LEU A 252 30.13 -2.83 -10.88
C LEU A 252 31.17 -2.23 -9.93
N ALA A 253 30.89 -1.09 -9.30
CA ALA A 253 31.81 -0.50 -8.32
C ALA A 253 32.11 -1.41 -7.12
N ARG A 254 31.10 -2.15 -6.62
CA ARG A 254 31.25 -3.13 -5.52
C ARG A 254 31.99 -4.39 -5.96
N VAL A 255 31.74 -4.88 -7.17
CA VAL A 255 32.40 -6.06 -7.74
C VAL A 255 33.87 -5.75 -8.02
N SER A 256 34.16 -4.61 -8.65
CA SER A 256 35.54 -4.15 -8.91
C SER A 256 36.38 -3.91 -7.65
N SER A 257 35.76 -3.76 -6.48
CA SER A 257 36.45 -3.59 -5.20
C SER A 257 36.50 -4.85 -4.32
N GLY A 258 35.85 -5.96 -4.70
CA GLY A 258 35.70 -7.14 -3.84
C GLY A 258 36.07 -8.50 -4.45
N SER A 259 36.01 -8.69 -5.76
CA SER A 259 36.39 -9.95 -6.42
C SER A 259 36.35 -9.77 -7.94
N GLY A 260 37.33 -10.34 -8.66
CA GLY A 260 37.47 -10.24 -10.12
C GLY A 260 36.37 -10.94 -10.93
N ALA A 261 35.10 -10.72 -10.61
CA ALA A 261 33.98 -11.17 -11.43
C ALA A 261 33.84 -10.24 -12.64
N HIS A 262 33.80 -10.84 -13.84
CA HIS A 262 33.65 -10.13 -15.09
C HIS A 262 32.23 -9.52 -15.21
N PRO A 263 32.10 -8.25 -15.63
CA PRO A 263 30.81 -7.55 -15.82
C PRO A 263 29.79 -8.30 -16.70
N GLU A 264 30.29 -9.10 -17.65
CA GLU A 264 29.49 -9.85 -18.63
C GLU A 264 28.73 -11.04 -18.03
N ALA A 265 29.14 -11.54 -16.85
CA ALA A 265 28.46 -12.64 -16.16
C ALA A 265 27.17 -12.22 -15.42
N LEU A 266 26.90 -10.91 -15.32
CA LEU A 266 25.76 -10.38 -14.57
C LEU A 266 24.45 -10.33 -15.38
N HIS A 267 24.46 -10.70 -16.67
CA HIS A 267 23.29 -10.69 -17.57
C HIS A 267 22.40 -9.43 -17.41
N LEU A 268 23.02 -8.25 -17.33
CA LEU A 268 22.29 -7.01 -17.11
C LEU A 268 21.63 -6.55 -18.41
N GLU A 269 20.36 -6.89 -18.60
CA GLU A 269 19.58 -6.42 -19.74
C GLU A 269 19.33 -4.92 -19.64
N THR A 270 19.64 -4.21 -20.73
CA THR A 270 19.40 -2.78 -20.84
C THR A 270 18.01 -2.59 -21.45
N GLY A 271 16.95 -2.79 -20.66
CA GLY A 271 15.57 -2.52 -21.08
C GLY A 271 15.20 -1.04 -21.02
N ASN A 272 13.89 -0.74 -21.02
CA ASN A 272 13.37 0.61 -20.90
C ASN A 272 13.82 1.31 -19.59
N SER A 273 14.44 2.49 -19.72
CA SER A 273 15.06 3.21 -18.59
C SER A 273 14.07 3.80 -17.59
N LEU A 274 12.85 4.14 -18.01
CA LEU A 274 11.80 4.59 -17.09
C LEU A 274 11.34 3.43 -16.22
N LEU A 275 11.07 2.26 -16.83
CA LEU A 275 10.70 1.06 -16.09
C LEU A 275 11.82 0.62 -15.15
N ALA A 276 13.07 0.65 -15.61
CA ALA A 276 14.23 0.33 -14.78
C ALA A 276 14.41 1.29 -13.60
N GLY A 277 14.08 2.58 -13.77
CA GLY A 277 14.26 3.62 -12.76
C GLY A 277 13.12 3.73 -11.75
N LEU A 278 11.89 3.47 -12.18
CA LEU A 278 10.66 3.67 -11.39
C LEU A 278 9.99 2.37 -10.97
N GLY A 279 10.31 1.25 -11.63
CA GLY A 279 9.61 -0.03 -11.48
C GLY A 279 10.14 -0.97 -10.41
N ALA A 280 11.11 -0.58 -9.58
CA ALA A 280 11.79 -1.49 -8.65
C ALA A 280 10.84 -2.32 -7.77
N LEU A 281 9.81 -1.70 -7.18
CA LEU A 281 8.83 -2.40 -6.35
C LEU A 281 7.98 -3.39 -7.15
N GLY A 282 7.54 -3.01 -8.35
CA GLY A 282 6.77 -3.87 -9.23
C GLY A 282 7.60 -5.04 -9.75
N ARG A 283 8.89 -4.81 -10.04
CA ARG A 283 9.86 -5.80 -10.50
C ARG A 283 10.06 -6.91 -9.47
N ASP A 284 10.31 -6.53 -8.22
CA ASP A 284 10.51 -7.47 -7.12
C ASP A 284 9.23 -8.31 -6.89
N PHE A 285 8.06 -7.69 -6.99
CA PHE A 285 6.79 -8.41 -6.88
C PHE A 285 6.53 -9.34 -8.06
N PHE A 286 6.77 -8.86 -9.29
CA PHE A 286 6.63 -9.64 -10.52
C PHE A 286 7.48 -10.90 -10.48
N GLN A 287 8.73 -10.81 -10.01
CA GLN A 287 9.61 -11.95 -9.80
C GLN A 287 8.99 -12.98 -8.84
N LEU A 288 8.54 -12.54 -7.66
CA LEU A 288 7.93 -13.42 -6.66
C LEU A 288 6.66 -14.11 -7.17
N VAL A 289 5.86 -13.40 -7.97
CA VAL A 289 4.64 -13.95 -8.57
C VAL A 289 4.99 -15.07 -9.57
N HIS A 290 6.02 -14.88 -10.41
CA HIS A 290 6.45 -15.89 -11.38
C HIS A 290 6.92 -17.19 -10.73
N GLU A 291 7.38 -17.16 -9.49
CA GLU A 291 7.80 -18.36 -8.74
C GLU A 291 6.63 -19.23 -8.26
N VAL A 292 5.41 -18.69 -8.17
CA VAL A 292 4.26 -19.37 -7.51
C VAL A 292 3.05 -19.60 -8.41
N VAL A 293 3.08 -19.08 -9.62
CA VAL A 293 1.96 -19.15 -10.59
C VAL A 293 2.01 -20.47 -11.36
N ALA A 294 0.84 -21.08 -11.55
CA ALA A 294 0.71 -22.32 -12.33
C ALA A 294 0.17 -22.07 -13.74
N GLU A 295 -0.66 -21.04 -13.92
CA GLU A 295 -1.25 -20.68 -15.21
C GLU A 295 -1.21 -19.16 -15.35
N ASN A 296 -0.72 -18.67 -16.50
CA ASN A 296 -0.71 -17.24 -16.82
C ASN A 296 -1.59 -16.97 -18.05
N ARG A 297 -2.40 -15.92 -17.96
CA ARG A 297 -3.18 -15.38 -19.06
C ARG A 297 -2.85 -13.90 -19.25
N ASP A 298 -2.29 -13.62 -20.42
CA ASP A 298 -1.88 -12.27 -20.82
C ASP A 298 -3.05 -11.52 -21.47
N LEU A 299 -3.30 -10.31 -20.97
CA LEU A 299 -4.42 -9.42 -21.29
C LEU A 299 -3.89 -8.00 -21.61
N PHE A 300 -2.82 -7.92 -22.40
CA PHE A 300 -2.21 -6.66 -22.80
C PHE A 300 -2.96 -6.01 -23.95
N VAL A 301 -3.07 -4.68 -23.89
CA VAL A 301 -3.68 -3.85 -24.94
C VAL A 301 -2.65 -2.88 -25.48
N GLU A 302 -2.49 -2.84 -26.80
CA GLU A 302 -1.61 -1.89 -27.47
C GLU A 302 -2.07 -0.45 -27.25
N PRO A 303 -1.24 0.44 -26.65
CA PRO A 303 -1.57 1.86 -26.47
C PRO A 303 -1.65 2.64 -27.78
N GLY A 304 -1.00 2.13 -28.83
CA GLY A 304 -0.81 2.82 -30.11
C GLY A 304 0.41 3.73 -30.12
N GLU A 305 0.57 4.50 -31.19
CA GLU A 305 1.76 5.36 -31.41
C GLU A 305 1.40 6.75 -31.94
N GLU A 306 0.16 7.19 -31.77
CA GLU A 306 -0.35 8.45 -32.33
C GLU A 306 0.06 9.68 -31.51
N THR A 307 0.18 9.52 -30.20
CA THR A 307 0.55 10.58 -29.26
C THR A 307 1.87 10.26 -28.56
N LEU A 308 2.51 11.27 -28.00
CA LEU A 308 3.72 11.15 -27.19
C LEU A 308 3.48 10.23 -26.01
N LEU A 309 2.34 10.36 -25.32
CA LEU A 309 1.96 9.47 -24.22
C LEU A 309 1.82 8.02 -24.70
N ALA A 310 1.11 7.79 -25.80
CA ALA A 310 0.93 6.45 -26.36
C ALA A 310 2.27 5.81 -26.76
N CYS A 311 3.16 6.57 -27.42
CA CYS A 311 4.51 6.11 -27.75
C CYS A 311 5.30 5.69 -26.51
N LEU A 312 5.27 6.49 -25.43
CA LEU A 312 5.97 6.16 -24.19
C LEU A 312 5.39 4.91 -23.52
N GLN A 313 4.06 4.78 -23.51
CA GLN A 313 3.38 3.59 -22.98
C GLN A 313 3.74 2.34 -23.78
N THR A 314 3.79 2.44 -25.11
CA THR A 314 4.19 1.36 -26.03
C THR A 314 5.65 0.98 -25.81
N ASP A 315 6.56 1.94 -25.65
CA ASP A 315 7.97 1.66 -25.35
C ASP A 315 8.15 0.95 -24.00
N ILE A 316 7.35 1.31 -22.98
CA ILE A 316 7.35 0.59 -21.70
C ILE A 316 6.77 -0.82 -21.85
N LEU A 317 5.67 -0.97 -22.61
CA LEU A 317 4.99 -2.23 -22.83
C LEU A 317 5.91 -3.27 -23.49
N HIS A 318 6.61 -2.87 -24.54
CA HIS A 318 7.50 -3.72 -25.35
C HIS A 318 8.95 -3.71 -24.86
N LEU A 319 9.22 -3.09 -23.71
CA LEU A 319 10.55 -3.00 -23.12
C LEU A 319 11.63 -2.35 -24.02
N VAL A 320 11.22 -1.39 -24.86
CA VAL A 320 12.09 -0.72 -25.81
C VAL A 320 12.68 0.56 -25.21
N GLU A 321 13.98 0.76 -25.42
CA GLU A 321 14.67 2.03 -25.15
C GLU A 321 15.04 2.68 -26.49
N ARG A 322 14.35 3.76 -26.86
CA ARG A 322 14.64 4.46 -28.11
C ARG A 322 15.93 5.26 -28.03
N THR A 323 16.80 5.06 -29.01
CA THR A 323 18.05 5.81 -29.15
C THR A 323 17.82 7.16 -29.85
N ARG A 324 18.86 8.01 -29.88
CA ARG A 324 18.80 9.29 -30.61
C ARG A 324 18.53 9.12 -32.12
N ALA A 325 18.89 7.97 -32.69
CA ALA A 325 18.66 7.67 -34.10
C ALA A 325 17.20 7.32 -34.40
N GLU A 326 16.44 6.89 -33.39
CA GLU A 326 15.04 6.43 -33.50
C GLU A 326 14.05 7.51 -33.01
N ARG A 327 14.49 8.77 -32.99
CA ARG A 327 13.64 9.91 -32.62
C ARG A 327 12.50 10.04 -33.62
N ARG A 328 11.30 10.22 -33.08
CA ARG A 328 10.11 10.50 -33.86
C ARG A 328 9.70 11.97 -33.71
N PRO A 329 9.15 12.60 -34.77
CA PRO A 329 8.58 13.93 -34.65
C PRO A 329 7.35 13.87 -33.74
N ILE A 330 7.24 14.83 -32.83
CA ILE A 330 6.05 15.00 -31.98
C ILE A 330 5.07 15.89 -32.74
N PRO A 331 3.79 15.50 -32.88
CA PRO A 331 2.78 16.36 -33.51
C PRO A 331 2.67 17.70 -32.76
N PRO A 332 2.59 18.85 -33.46
CA PRO A 332 2.58 20.18 -32.83
C PRO A 332 1.36 20.42 -31.93
N ASP A 333 0.25 19.73 -32.22
CA ASP A 333 -1.01 19.82 -31.48
C ASP A 333 -1.14 18.76 -30.39
N ASP A 334 -0.12 17.91 -30.20
CA ASP A 334 -0.14 16.90 -29.15
C ASP A 334 -0.04 17.53 -27.76
N ARG A 335 -1.03 17.26 -26.92
CA ARG A 335 -1.14 17.71 -25.52
C ARG A 335 -1.24 16.54 -24.54
N SER A 336 -1.00 15.31 -25.00
CA SER A 336 -1.09 14.09 -24.19
C SER A 336 -0.11 14.05 -23.01
N LEU A 337 1.03 14.74 -23.13
CA LEU A 337 1.99 14.94 -22.06
C LEU A 337 2.51 16.37 -22.09
N MET A 338 2.27 17.11 -21.01
CA MET A 338 2.66 18.51 -20.87
C MET A 338 3.44 18.71 -19.57
N VAL A 339 4.44 19.58 -19.62
CA VAL A 339 5.18 20.04 -18.45
C VAL A 339 4.94 21.52 -18.29
N GLN A 340 4.43 21.94 -17.14
CA GLN A 340 4.14 23.33 -16.84
C GLN A 340 4.96 23.81 -15.65
N SER A 341 5.52 25.02 -15.76
CA SER A 341 6.29 25.65 -14.70
C SER A 341 5.56 26.89 -14.21
N CYS A 342 5.19 26.89 -12.93
CA CYS A 342 4.47 27.97 -12.28
C CYS A 342 5.28 28.57 -11.12
N HIS A 343 4.98 29.81 -10.75
CA HIS A 343 5.75 30.57 -9.75
C HIS A 343 5.22 30.43 -8.31
N SER A 344 4.01 29.87 -8.14
CA SER A 344 3.39 29.64 -6.83
C SER A 344 2.30 28.55 -6.90
N PRO A 345 1.95 27.89 -5.77
CA PRO A 345 0.84 26.94 -5.72
C PRO A 345 -0.50 27.52 -6.18
N MET A 346 -0.77 28.79 -5.85
CA MET A 346 -1.98 29.47 -6.33
C MET A 346 -2.00 29.53 -7.87
N ARG A 347 -0.90 29.98 -8.48
CA ARG A 347 -0.81 30.07 -9.94
C ARG A 347 -0.87 28.70 -10.60
N GLU A 348 -0.29 27.69 -9.97
CA GLU A 348 -0.31 26.32 -10.48
C GLU A 348 -1.75 25.76 -10.53
N VAL A 349 -2.57 26.04 -9.51
CA VAL A 349 -3.99 25.65 -9.46
C VAL A 349 -4.84 26.46 -10.46
N GLU A 350 -4.58 27.76 -10.61
CA GLU A 350 -5.24 28.59 -11.63
C GLU A 350 -4.97 28.05 -13.05
N VAL A 351 -3.70 27.78 -13.36
CA VAL A 351 -3.34 27.25 -14.69
C VAL A 351 -3.95 25.86 -14.89
N LEU A 352 -3.95 24.99 -13.88
CA LEU A 352 -4.64 23.71 -13.94
C LEU A 352 -6.13 23.89 -14.27
N TYR A 353 -6.82 24.82 -13.59
CA TYR A 353 -8.23 25.10 -13.82
C TYR A 353 -8.50 25.53 -15.26
N ASP A 354 -7.70 26.44 -15.80
CA ASP A 354 -7.80 26.89 -17.19
C ASP A 354 -7.57 25.74 -18.19
N GLN A 355 -6.61 24.84 -17.91
CA GLN A 355 -6.37 23.66 -18.75
C GLN A 355 -7.55 22.68 -18.71
N LEU A 356 -8.15 22.44 -17.54
CA LEU A 356 -9.31 21.56 -17.44
C LEU A 356 -10.50 22.12 -18.21
N LEU A 357 -10.74 23.44 -18.17
CA LEU A 357 -11.77 24.08 -18.98
C LEU A 357 -11.53 23.87 -20.48
N ALA A 358 -10.29 24.07 -20.94
CA ALA A 358 -9.93 23.83 -22.34
C ALA A 358 -10.13 22.36 -22.74
N LEU A 359 -9.82 21.41 -21.86
CA LEU A 359 -10.06 19.98 -22.10
C LEU A 359 -11.55 19.65 -22.21
N PHE A 360 -12.40 20.19 -21.32
CA PHE A 360 -13.85 19.99 -21.39
C PHE A 360 -14.50 20.66 -22.60
N GLU A 361 -13.94 21.77 -23.09
CA GLU A 361 -14.40 22.41 -24.32
C GLU A 361 -14.01 21.59 -25.57
N ALA A 362 -12.81 21.00 -25.57
CA ALA A 362 -12.31 20.20 -26.68
C ALA A 362 -12.95 18.80 -26.79
N ASP A 363 -13.26 18.17 -25.65
CA ASP A 363 -13.84 16.83 -25.59
C ASP A 363 -15.12 16.80 -24.74
N PRO A 364 -16.31 16.79 -25.38
CA PRO A 364 -17.59 16.72 -24.69
C PRO A 364 -17.87 15.40 -23.94
N GLU A 365 -17.12 14.33 -24.23
CA GLU A 365 -17.29 13.04 -23.53
C GLU A 365 -16.51 12.98 -22.22
N LEU A 366 -15.50 13.84 -22.06
CA LEU A 366 -14.68 13.93 -20.85
C LEU A 366 -15.50 14.47 -19.68
N ALA A 367 -15.72 13.64 -18.66
CA ALA A 367 -16.41 14.06 -17.44
C ALA A 367 -15.41 14.37 -16.32
N PRO A 368 -15.75 15.25 -15.36
CA PRO A 368 -14.88 15.55 -14.21
C PRO A 368 -14.44 14.32 -13.40
N ARG A 369 -15.23 13.24 -13.42
CA ARG A 369 -14.91 11.97 -12.74
C ARG A 369 -13.75 11.20 -13.40
N ASP A 370 -13.40 11.53 -14.63
CA ASP A 370 -12.33 10.87 -15.40
C ASP A 370 -10.97 11.55 -15.15
N ILE A 371 -10.94 12.64 -14.39
CA ILE A 371 -9.75 13.42 -14.05
C ILE A 371 -9.31 13.14 -12.61
N LEU A 372 -8.03 12.84 -12.44
CA LEU A 372 -7.37 12.72 -11.14
C LEU A 372 -6.24 13.75 -11.03
N VAL A 373 -6.28 14.57 -9.99
CA VAL A 373 -5.23 15.52 -9.65
C VAL A 373 -4.53 15.05 -8.38
N MET A 374 -3.21 14.84 -8.45
CA MET A 374 -2.41 14.38 -7.32
C MET A 374 -1.38 15.43 -6.93
N THR A 375 -1.12 15.55 -5.63
CA THR A 375 -0.10 16.44 -5.06
C THR A 375 0.61 15.73 -3.89
N PRO A 376 1.91 15.97 -3.66
CA PRO A 376 2.64 15.36 -2.55
C PRO A 376 2.10 15.77 -1.17
N ASP A 377 1.48 16.95 -1.04
CA ASP A 377 0.80 17.37 0.19
C ASP A 377 -0.53 18.08 -0.12
N ILE A 378 -1.61 17.32 -0.06
CA ILE A 378 -2.96 17.86 -0.29
C ILE A 378 -3.38 18.88 0.77
N ASN A 379 -2.84 18.82 1.99
CA ASN A 379 -3.19 19.77 3.04
C ASN A 379 -2.62 21.16 2.75
N ALA A 380 -1.47 21.25 2.08
CA ALA A 380 -0.88 22.51 1.64
C ALA A 380 -1.65 23.12 0.46
N TYR A 381 -2.15 22.28 -0.47
CA TYR A 381 -2.85 22.74 -1.68
C TYR A 381 -4.34 23.05 -1.49
N ALA A 382 -5.00 22.40 -0.53
CA ALA A 382 -6.44 22.50 -0.37
C ALA A 382 -7.01 23.94 -0.28
N PRO A 383 -6.39 24.90 0.45
CA PRO A 383 -6.86 26.28 0.46
C PRO A 383 -6.87 26.94 -0.93
N TYR A 384 -5.85 26.68 -1.76
CA TYR A 384 -5.75 27.22 -3.12
C TYR A 384 -6.77 26.56 -4.04
N ILE A 385 -6.95 25.24 -3.93
CA ILE A 385 -8.00 24.52 -4.67
C ILE A 385 -9.37 25.10 -4.33
N HIS A 386 -9.67 25.32 -3.04
CA HIS A 386 -10.92 25.96 -2.64
C HIS A 386 -11.06 27.38 -3.20
N ALA A 387 -10.01 28.19 -3.16
CA ALA A 387 -10.06 29.56 -3.66
C ALA A 387 -10.39 29.62 -5.17
N VAL A 388 -9.80 28.73 -5.97
CA VAL A 388 -9.97 28.72 -7.43
C VAL A 388 -11.27 28.00 -7.86
N PHE A 389 -11.59 26.85 -7.27
CA PHE A 389 -12.71 26.02 -7.75
C PHE A 389 -14.06 26.31 -7.06
N ALA A 390 -14.09 26.88 -5.85
CA ALA A 390 -15.34 27.02 -5.09
C ALA A 390 -16.21 28.21 -5.56
N ALA A 391 -15.60 29.27 -6.08
CA ALA A 391 -16.28 30.49 -6.49
C ALA A 391 -15.73 30.98 -7.84
N PRO A 392 -16.02 30.29 -8.95
CA PRO A 392 -15.59 30.75 -10.26
C PRO A 392 -16.27 32.09 -10.60
N GLU A 393 -15.57 32.96 -11.33
CA GLU A 393 -16.10 34.28 -11.73
C GLU A 393 -17.39 34.16 -12.56
N ASP A 394 -17.49 33.13 -13.40
CA ASP A 394 -18.72 32.73 -14.11
C ASP A 394 -19.23 31.37 -13.58
N PRO A 395 -20.47 31.30 -13.06
CA PRO A 395 -21.10 30.05 -12.64
C PRO A 395 -21.13 28.94 -13.69
N ARG A 396 -21.08 29.29 -14.99
CA ARG A 396 -21.04 28.32 -16.11
C ARG A 396 -19.73 27.55 -16.18
N LEU A 397 -18.64 28.12 -15.66
CA LEU A 397 -17.31 27.50 -15.68
C LEU A 397 -17.11 26.54 -14.50
N ARG A 398 -18.12 26.35 -13.64
CA ARG A 398 -17.97 25.57 -12.42
C ARG A 398 -17.65 24.09 -12.72
N ILE A 399 -16.47 23.66 -12.30
CA ILE A 399 -16.05 22.26 -12.31
C ILE A 399 -16.31 21.64 -10.92
N PRO A 400 -17.12 20.58 -10.80
CA PRO A 400 -17.30 19.88 -9.53
C PRO A 400 -16.00 19.14 -9.14
N TYR A 401 -15.62 19.24 -7.87
CA TYR A 401 -14.42 18.59 -7.34
C TYR A 401 -14.65 18.05 -5.94
N SER A 402 -13.82 17.08 -5.55
CA SER A 402 -13.75 16.55 -4.19
C SER A 402 -12.30 16.38 -3.80
N ILE A 403 -11.94 16.79 -2.58
CA ILE A 403 -10.59 16.61 -2.04
C ILE A 403 -10.60 15.37 -1.14
N ALA A 404 -9.71 14.43 -1.42
CA ALA A 404 -9.49 13.23 -0.60
C ALA A 404 -8.21 13.36 0.26
N ASP A 405 -8.01 12.42 1.19
CA ASP A 405 -6.78 12.26 2.00
C ASP A 405 -6.40 13.45 2.90
N ARG A 406 -7.37 14.26 3.31
CA ARG A 406 -7.13 15.29 4.34
C ARG A 406 -7.14 14.66 5.72
N SER A 407 -6.30 15.21 6.60
CA SER A 407 -6.28 14.75 8.00
C SER A 407 -7.59 15.14 8.70
N LEU A 408 -8.21 14.19 9.42
CA LEU A 408 -9.40 14.44 10.28
C LEU A 408 -9.18 15.61 11.25
N ARG A 409 -7.92 15.84 11.67
CA ARG A 409 -7.51 16.96 12.53
C ARG A 409 -7.77 18.33 11.90
N ARG A 410 -7.68 18.45 10.56
CA ARG A 410 -7.90 19.70 9.83
C ARG A 410 -9.29 19.82 9.19
N GLU A 411 -9.99 18.71 8.95
CA GLU A 411 -11.37 18.73 8.46
C GLU A 411 -12.38 19.01 9.57
N GLY A 412 -12.14 18.52 10.79
CA GLY A 412 -13.07 18.62 11.89
C GLY A 412 -12.75 19.77 12.86
N HIS A 413 -13.67 20.73 13.02
CA HIS A 413 -13.57 21.77 14.05
C HIS A 413 -13.57 21.22 15.49
N ILE A 414 -14.01 19.97 15.70
CA ILE A 414 -14.11 19.34 17.02
C ILE A 414 -12.77 18.77 17.48
N GLY A 415 -11.98 18.20 16.57
CA GLY A 415 -10.71 17.55 16.93
C GLY A 415 -9.68 18.55 17.46
N GLU A 416 -9.57 19.70 16.80
CA GLU A 416 -8.71 20.80 17.26
C GLU A 416 -9.17 21.35 18.61
N ALA A 417 -10.48 21.56 18.80
CA ALA A 417 -11.03 22.02 20.06
C ALA A 417 -10.75 21.05 21.22
N LEU A 418 -10.87 19.74 20.99
CA LEU A 418 -10.54 18.73 22.00
C LEU A 418 -9.07 18.77 22.39
N LEU A 419 -8.16 18.83 21.41
CA LEU A 419 -6.71 18.90 21.66
C LEU A 419 -6.34 20.19 22.41
N ALA A 420 -6.96 21.31 22.05
CA ALA A 420 -6.74 22.57 22.74
C ALA A 420 -7.17 22.49 24.22
N ILE A 421 -8.33 21.87 24.50
CA ILE A 421 -8.80 21.62 25.87
C ILE A 421 -7.84 20.71 26.64
N LEU A 422 -7.37 19.61 26.02
CA LEU A 422 -6.43 18.68 26.66
C LEU A 422 -5.07 19.31 26.97
N GLY A 423 -4.67 20.34 26.21
CA GLY A 423 -3.43 21.08 26.44
C GLY A 423 -3.54 22.21 27.49
N LEU A 424 -4.74 22.53 27.96
CA LEU A 424 -4.93 23.60 28.96
C LEU A 424 -4.15 23.39 30.27
N PRO A 425 -4.09 22.17 30.87
CA PRO A 425 -3.37 21.94 32.13
C PRO A 425 -1.87 22.27 32.06
N ASP A 426 -1.27 22.09 30.89
CA ASP A 426 0.17 22.37 30.65
C ASP A 426 0.41 23.81 30.17
N SER A 427 -0.65 24.57 29.92
CA SER A 427 -0.57 25.95 29.44
C SER A 427 -0.43 26.95 30.59
N ARG A 428 0.10 28.13 30.28
CA ARG A 428 0.12 29.27 31.22
C ARG A 428 -1.24 29.97 31.37
N LEU A 429 -2.28 29.47 30.70
CA LEU A 429 -3.63 30.04 30.68
C LEU A 429 -3.64 31.55 30.35
N GLU A 430 -2.83 31.95 29.36
CA GLU A 430 -2.84 33.32 28.85
C GLU A 430 -4.22 33.69 28.30
N VAL A 431 -4.64 34.95 28.49
CA VAL A 431 -5.96 35.42 28.04
C VAL A 431 -6.15 35.19 26.54
N SER A 432 -5.13 35.42 25.73
CA SER A 432 -5.12 35.16 24.28
C SER A 432 -5.38 33.68 23.96
N HIS A 433 -4.75 32.76 24.69
CA HIS A 433 -4.93 31.32 24.50
C HIS A 433 -6.35 30.89 24.89
N LEU A 434 -6.88 31.38 26.01
CA LEU A 434 -8.25 31.10 26.44
C LEU A 434 -9.29 31.65 25.46
N LEU A 435 -9.11 32.88 24.97
CA LEU A 435 -9.99 33.48 23.97
C LEU A 435 -10.00 32.65 22.68
N ASN A 436 -8.83 32.23 22.19
CA ASN A 436 -8.74 31.36 21.01
C ASN A 436 -9.51 30.05 21.19
N VAL A 437 -9.46 29.44 22.38
CA VAL A 437 -10.24 28.22 22.69
C VAL A 437 -11.75 28.52 22.73
N LEU A 438 -12.16 29.65 23.31
CA LEU A 438 -13.58 30.05 23.37
C LEU A 438 -14.16 30.41 21.99
N GLU A 439 -13.34 30.92 21.07
CA GLU A 439 -13.73 31.25 19.69
C GLU A 439 -14.00 30.02 18.82
N MET A 440 -13.52 28.84 19.22
CA MET A 440 -13.75 27.61 18.47
C MET A 440 -15.25 27.25 18.45
N SER A 441 -15.82 27.08 17.25
CA SER A 441 -17.26 26.88 17.01
C SER A 441 -17.94 25.82 17.90
N PRO A 442 -17.35 24.64 18.19
CA PRO A 442 -17.97 23.68 19.12
C PRO A 442 -18.09 24.20 20.55
N ILE A 443 -17.07 24.92 21.03
CA ILE A 443 -16.99 25.46 22.40
C ILE A 443 -17.92 26.65 22.53
N ARG A 444 -17.86 27.58 21.58
CA ARG A 444 -18.74 28.75 21.51
C ARG A 444 -20.22 28.37 21.58
N ARG A 445 -20.64 27.38 20.78
CA ARG A 445 -22.00 26.83 20.79
C ARG A 445 -22.35 26.17 22.14
N ARG A 446 -21.44 25.40 22.72
CA ARG A 446 -21.67 24.70 24.00
C ARG A 446 -21.83 25.65 25.18
N LEU A 447 -21.16 26.80 25.13
CA LEU A 447 -21.15 27.83 26.17
C LEU A 447 -22.14 28.97 25.89
N ALA A 448 -22.92 28.89 24.80
CA ALA A 448 -23.86 29.94 24.37
C ALA A 448 -23.21 31.34 24.25
N LEU A 449 -21.96 31.36 23.82
CA LEU A 449 -21.25 32.59 23.49
C LEU A 449 -21.66 33.00 22.06
N THR A 450 -21.89 34.30 21.84
CA THR A 450 -22.28 34.85 20.53
C THR A 450 -21.06 35.29 19.73
#